data_AF-A0A0B7JRU7-F1
#
_entry.id   AF-A0A0B7JRU7-F1
#
_cell.length_a   1.000
_cell.length_b   1.000
_cell.length_c   1.000
_cell.angle_alpha   90.00
_cell.angle_beta   90.00
_cell.angle_gamma   90.00
#
_symmetry.space_group_name_H-M   'P 1'
#
loop_
_entity.id
_entity.type
_entity.pdbx_description
1 polymer ?
#
loop_
_entity_poly.entity_id
_entity_poly.type
_entity_poly.pdbx_seq_one_letter_code
_entity_poly.pdbx_strand_id
1 'polypeptide(L)'
;MASSSVALHQRILAKASPDPQMTSLLLQKLPAEIRYEIFSYALTDYPDPDPDRAYGTSTLYTRPSYLAPRKSDTALLQTCRAIYLECWFLPFILREQVHWVVGNQHRAPPGYRFHEQLAKLTFSLHTIRAQQQRDFEIDRLHIFAQMFMIEGGQLHKLLTTPELRPRVITLTIRHADWWFWENDEPLRFEGEWIKRVSGSVPSSAGEIRIELESLERKKSQVDEIARQMKDKWSFRRTDGEILFAAESAVSRWRGTSRWGQQRWVRDETSEGIIDYYIVTVVFRPDAVLQRRRFEVSATAREYAERSMMVESDQLKLHNPEWSRIATDTPFLHEPQPELESEQESEQDITPRPDGWLDRLRRGRFSLWGS
;
A
#
# COMPACT_ATOMS: atom_id res chain seq x y z
N MET A 1 -35.89 -21.32 -5.57
CA MET A 1 -35.49 -20.20 -6.45
C MET A 1 -35.04 -19.05 -5.56
N ALA A 2 -33.73 -18.86 -5.38
CA ALA A 2 -33.21 -17.78 -4.55
C ALA A 2 -33.29 -16.46 -5.34
N SER A 3 -34.14 -15.54 -4.88
CA SER A 3 -34.18 -14.17 -5.37
C SER A 3 -32.80 -13.53 -5.13
N SER A 4 -32.03 -13.36 -6.20
CA SER A 4 -30.82 -12.55 -6.20
C SER A 4 -31.25 -11.11 -5.92
N SER A 5 -31.12 -10.65 -4.68
CA SER A 5 -31.43 -9.26 -4.35
C SER A 5 -30.40 -8.37 -5.04
N VAL A 6 -30.82 -7.64 -6.08
CA VAL A 6 -30.02 -6.61 -6.74
C VAL A 6 -29.47 -5.66 -5.67
N ALA A 7 -28.15 -5.42 -5.70
CA ALA A 7 -27.47 -4.62 -4.69
C ALA A 7 -28.09 -3.20 -4.63
N LEU A 8 -28.16 -2.60 -3.43
CA LEU A 8 -28.78 -1.27 -3.23
C LEU A 8 -28.22 -0.22 -4.20
N HIS A 9 -26.91 -0.23 -4.43
CA HIS A 9 -26.24 0.60 -5.43
C HIS A 9 -26.88 0.49 -6.82
N GLN A 10 -27.01 -0.73 -7.35
CA GLN A 10 -27.62 -0.99 -8.66
C GLN A 10 -29.08 -0.51 -8.70
N ARG A 11 -29.83 -0.66 -7.60
CA ARG A 11 -31.21 -0.15 -7.50
C ARG A 11 -31.29 1.37 -7.52
N ILE A 12 -30.31 2.07 -6.93
CA ILE A 12 -30.23 3.54 -6.96
C ILE A 12 -29.89 4.03 -8.37
N LEU A 13 -28.95 3.36 -9.05
CA LEU A 13 -28.53 3.71 -10.40
C LEU A 13 -29.61 3.44 -11.45
N ALA A 14 -30.39 2.36 -11.31
CA ALA A 14 -31.39 1.95 -12.29
C ALA A 14 -32.67 2.83 -12.34
N LYS A 15 -32.86 3.75 -11.39
CA LYS A 15 -34.03 4.65 -11.39
C LYS A 15 -33.91 5.72 -12.49
N ALA A 16 -35.04 6.22 -13.00
CA ALA A 16 -35.10 7.39 -13.90
C ALA A 16 -34.40 8.61 -13.29
N SER A 17 -34.14 9.69 -14.05
CA SER A 17 -33.37 10.86 -13.59
C SER A 17 -33.74 11.34 -12.17
N PRO A 18 -32.76 11.73 -11.32
CA PRO A 18 -33.04 12.21 -9.98
C PRO A 18 -33.87 13.49 -10.01
N ASP A 19 -34.60 13.73 -8.92
CA ASP A 19 -35.17 15.06 -8.66
C ASP A 19 -34.01 16.09 -8.71
N PRO A 20 -34.13 17.18 -9.49
CA PRO A 20 -33.06 18.17 -9.66
C PRO A 20 -32.69 18.93 -8.36
N GLN A 21 -33.52 18.82 -7.31
CA GLN A 21 -33.35 19.47 -6.01
C GLN A 21 -33.23 20.99 -6.14
N MET A 22 -34.17 21.62 -6.87
CA MET A 22 -34.15 23.07 -7.17
C MET A 22 -34.20 23.97 -5.92
N THR A 23 -34.57 23.44 -4.76
CA THR A 23 -34.57 24.14 -3.46
C THR A 23 -33.23 24.06 -2.72
N SER A 24 -32.32 23.20 -3.17
CA SER A 24 -30.98 23.05 -2.59
C SER A 24 -30.04 24.10 -3.18
N LEU A 25 -29.57 25.05 -2.36
CA LEU A 25 -28.58 26.04 -2.81
C LEU A 25 -27.30 25.38 -3.32
N LEU A 26 -26.92 24.24 -2.72
CA LEU A 26 -25.76 23.45 -3.13
C LEU A 26 -25.90 22.96 -4.58
N LEU A 27 -27.05 22.42 -4.96
CA LEU A 27 -27.27 21.84 -6.29
C LEU A 27 -27.73 22.89 -7.32
N GLN A 28 -28.44 23.93 -6.87
CA GLN A 28 -28.98 24.99 -7.73
C GLN A 28 -27.95 26.06 -8.07
N LYS A 29 -27.14 26.51 -7.11
CA LYS A 29 -26.25 27.67 -7.30
C LYS A 29 -24.81 27.30 -7.59
N LEU A 30 -24.30 26.22 -7.01
CA LEU A 30 -22.90 25.85 -7.20
C LEU A 30 -22.76 25.00 -8.47
N PRO A 31 -21.78 25.30 -9.33
CA PRO A 31 -21.50 24.46 -10.50
C PRO A 31 -20.87 23.12 -10.05
N ALA A 32 -20.89 22.13 -10.95
CA ALA A 32 -20.50 20.76 -10.63
C ALA A 32 -19.06 20.64 -10.12
N GLU A 33 -18.16 21.49 -10.62
CA GLU A 33 -16.75 21.56 -10.23
C GLU A 33 -16.60 21.96 -8.77
N ILE A 34 -17.33 22.98 -8.31
CA ILE A 34 -17.29 23.43 -6.91
C ILE A 34 -17.95 22.40 -6.00
N ARG A 35 -19.03 21.75 -6.46
CA ARG A 35 -19.63 20.64 -5.72
C ARG A 35 -18.66 19.47 -5.57
N TYR A 36 -17.93 19.12 -6.64
CA TYR A 36 -16.92 18.09 -6.62
C TYR A 36 -15.84 18.37 -5.57
N GLU A 37 -15.34 19.60 -5.48
CA GLU A 37 -14.39 20.01 -4.43
C GLU A 37 -15.00 19.80 -3.03
N ILE A 38 -16.21 20.33 -2.78
CA ILE A 38 -16.91 20.16 -1.50
C ILE A 38 -17.08 18.69 -1.14
N PHE A 39 -17.55 17.87 -2.09
CA PHE A 39 -17.74 16.43 -1.91
C PHE A 39 -16.41 15.73 -1.67
N SER A 40 -15.34 16.16 -2.33
CA SER A 40 -14.01 15.58 -2.15
C SER A 40 -13.50 15.83 -0.73
N TYR A 41 -13.63 17.05 -0.21
CA TYR A 41 -13.27 17.34 1.17
C TYR A 41 -14.11 16.52 2.17
N ALA A 42 -15.42 16.41 1.93
CA ALA A 42 -16.32 15.69 2.82
C ALA A 42 -16.10 14.17 2.82
N LEU A 43 -15.68 13.59 1.70
CA LEU A 43 -15.55 12.13 1.50
C LEU A 43 -14.10 11.64 1.58
N THR A 44 -13.13 12.54 1.73
CA THR A 44 -11.73 12.18 1.97
C THR A 44 -11.61 11.35 3.24
N ASP A 45 -10.75 10.34 3.20
CA ASP A 45 -10.58 9.43 4.32
C ASP A 45 -9.70 10.02 5.43
N TYR A 46 -9.84 9.49 6.64
CA TYR A 46 -9.06 9.85 7.81
C TYR A 46 -8.85 8.62 8.71
N PRO A 47 -7.81 8.61 9.57
CA PRO A 47 -7.65 7.55 10.57
C PRO A 47 -8.89 7.49 11.48
N ASP A 48 -9.40 6.30 11.74
CA ASP A 48 -10.57 6.13 12.61
C ASP A 48 -10.27 6.70 14.01
N PRO A 49 -11.04 7.71 14.48
CA PRO A 49 -10.84 8.31 15.79
C PRO A 49 -11.35 7.44 16.94
N ASP A 50 -12.06 6.34 16.66
CA ASP A 50 -12.54 5.41 17.69
C ASP A 50 -11.33 4.71 18.37
N PRO A 51 -11.12 4.90 19.69
CA PRO A 51 -10.02 4.26 20.41
C PRO A 51 -10.05 2.74 20.32
N ASP A 52 -11.22 2.12 20.21
CA ASP A 52 -11.36 0.65 20.11
C ASP A 52 -10.90 0.11 18.76
N ARG A 53 -10.76 1.00 17.77
CA ARG A 53 -10.23 0.70 16.43
C ARG A 53 -8.74 1.02 16.30
N ALA A 54 -8.13 1.62 17.31
CA ALA A 54 -6.70 1.89 17.30
C ALA A 54 -5.91 0.57 17.23
N TYR A 55 -4.86 0.55 16.42
CA TYR A 55 -3.95 -0.57 16.37
C TYR A 55 -3.17 -0.68 17.68
N GLY A 56 -2.96 -1.91 18.14
CA GLY A 56 -2.16 -2.17 19.32
C GLY A 56 -0.75 -1.60 19.17
N THR A 57 -0.20 -1.04 20.23
CA THR A 57 1.15 -0.44 20.22
C THR A 57 2.24 -1.45 19.89
N SER A 58 2.01 -2.72 20.23
CA SER A 58 2.95 -3.84 20.13
C SER A 58 2.80 -4.66 18.84
N THR A 59 2.31 -4.05 17.77
CA THR A 59 2.12 -4.72 16.48
C THR A 59 3.15 -4.25 15.46
N LEU A 60 3.45 -5.09 14.47
CA LEU A 60 4.40 -4.79 13.41
C LEU A 60 3.88 -3.75 12.39
N TYR A 61 2.57 -3.48 12.38
CA TYR A 61 1.92 -2.59 11.41
C TYR A 61 1.55 -1.23 12.00
N THR A 62 1.62 -1.05 13.32
CA THR A 62 1.43 0.27 13.96
C THR A 62 2.64 1.16 13.71
N ARG A 63 2.39 2.37 13.20
CA ARG A 63 3.42 3.39 12.97
C ARG A 63 2.81 4.79 13.08
N PRO A 64 3.61 5.87 13.22
CA PRO A 64 3.09 7.22 13.45
C PRO A 64 2.03 7.67 12.42
N SER A 65 2.18 7.28 11.16
CA SER A 65 1.23 7.63 10.09
C SER A 65 0.05 6.65 9.94
N TYR A 66 0.06 5.51 10.66
CA TYR A 66 -0.97 4.47 10.61
C TYR A 66 -1.21 3.91 12.01
N LEU A 67 -2.02 4.65 12.78
CA LEU A 67 -2.40 4.28 14.14
C LEU A 67 -3.75 3.56 14.21
N ALA A 68 -4.55 3.63 13.15
CA ALA A 68 -5.87 3.01 13.05
C ALA A 68 -6.22 2.72 11.58
N PRO A 69 -7.24 1.89 11.30
CA PRO A 69 -7.85 1.78 9.98
C PRO A 69 -8.30 3.15 9.47
N ARG A 70 -8.28 3.35 8.15
CA ARG A 70 -8.79 4.59 7.53
C ARG A 70 -10.26 4.43 7.18
N LYS A 71 -11.07 5.45 7.48
CA LYS A 71 -12.49 5.52 7.14
C LYS A 71 -12.84 6.81 6.41
N SER A 72 -13.88 6.76 5.60
CA SER A 72 -14.51 7.95 5.01
C SER A 72 -15.91 8.11 5.61
N ASP A 73 -16.31 9.35 5.89
CA ASP A 73 -17.71 9.62 6.25
C ASP A 73 -18.57 9.51 4.99
N THR A 74 -19.62 8.68 5.05
CA THR A 74 -20.52 8.44 3.91
C THR A 74 -21.92 8.98 4.14
N ALA A 75 -22.16 9.73 5.23
CA ALA A 75 -23.47 10.34 5.51
C ALA A 75 -23.92 11.26 4.37
N LEU A 76 -22.99 11.98 3.74
CA LEU A 76 -23.27 12.81 2.57
C LEU A 76 -23.94 12.02 1.43
N LEU A 77 -23.49 10.78 1.18
CA LEU A 77 -24.03 9.90 0.14
C LEU A 77 -25.47 9.46 0.43
N GLN A 78 -25.91 9.54 1.69
CA GLN A 78 -27.25 9.16 2.13
C GLN A 78 -28.25 10.33 2.04
N THR A 79 -27.79 11.56 1.81
CA THR A 79 -28.63 12.76 1.79
C THR A 79 -29.67 12.74 0.67
N CYS A 80 -29.24 12.59 -0.57
CA CYS A 80 -30.15 12.53 -1.72
C CYS A 80 -29.50 11.81 -2.90
N ARG A 81 -30.36 11.36 -3.84
CA ARG A 81 -29.90 10.62 -5.02
C ARG A 81 -29.07 11.45 -5.99
N ALA A 82 -29.32 12.76 -6.10
CA ALA A 82 -28.51 13.64 -6.94
C ALA A 82 -27.04 13.67 -6.47
N ILE A 83 -26.83 13.88 -5.16
CA ILE A 83 -25.49 13.82 -4.56
C ILE A 83 -24.87 12.43 -4.75
N TYR A 84 -25.63 11.37 -4.47
CA TYR A 84 -25.12 10.00 -4.65
C TYR A 84 -24.62 9.75 -6.08
N LEU A 85 -25.38 10.13 -7.10
CA LEU A 85 -24.99 9.93 -8.50
C LEU A 85 -23.74 10.72 -8.89
N GLU A 86 -23.53 11.91 -8.32
CA GLU A 86 -22.35 12.72 -8.59
C GLU A 86 -21.07 12.18 -7.92
N CYS A 87 -21.18 11.58 -6.72
CA CYS A 87 -19.99 11.34 -5.89
C CYS A 87 -19.87 9.98 -5.20
N TRP A 88 -20.72 8.99 -5.50
CA TRP A 88 -20.65 7.67 -4.81
C TRP A 88 -19.27 6.99 -4.91
N PHE A 89 -18.50 7.22 -5.97
CA PHE A 89 -17.20 6.59 -6.18
C PHE A 89 -16.05 7.35 -5.48
N LEU A 90 -16.27 8.59 -5.04
CA LEU A 90 -15.23 9.43 -4.43
C LEU A 90 -14.57 8.80 -3.19
N PRO A 91 -15.30 8.20 -2.23
CA PRO A 91 -14.62 7.64 -1.06
C PRO A 91 -13.72 6.45 -1.41
N PHE A 92 -13.86 5.85 -2.60
CA PHE A 92 -12.88 4.89 -3.10
C PHE A 92 -11.66 5.58 -3.72
N ILE A 93 -11.85 6.52 -4.65
CA ILE A 93 -10.71 7.10 -5.40
C ILE A 93 -9.88 8.11 -4.59
N LEU A 94 -10.50 8.78 -3.61
CA LEU A 94 -9.84 9.74 -2.73
C LEU A 94 -9.14 9.08 -1.56
N ARG A 95 -9.62 7.89 -1.16
CA ARG A 95 -8.99 7.09 -0.13
C ARG A 95 -7.62 6.64 -0.58
N GLU A 96 -6.66 6.72 0.34
CA GLU A 96 -5.38 6.07 0.15
C GLU A 96 -5.58 4.54 0.10
N GLN A 97 -5.22 3.95 -1.05
CA GLN A 97 -5.31 2.52 -1.25
C GLN A 97 -4.11 1.86 -0.57
N VAL A 98 -4.32 1.32 0.62
CA VAL A 98 -3.28 0.66 1.40
C VAL A 98 -3.32 -0.84 1.17
N HIS A 99 -2.21 -1.42 0.72
CA HIS A 99 -2.07 -2.86 0.52
C HIS A 99 -0.87 -3.45 1.26
N TRP A 100 -1.13 -4.49 2.04
CA TRP A 100 -0.09 -5.26 2.74
C TRP A 100 0.29 -6.49 1.91
N VAL A 101 1.45 -6.44 1.27
CA VAL A 101 2.03 -7.50 0.44
C VAL A 101 2.99 -8.31 1.30
N VAL A 102 2.41 -9.08 2.25
CA VAL A 102 3.15 -9.81 3.29
C VAL A 102 2.74 -11.28 3.32
N GLY A 103 3.68 -12.17 3.65
CA GLY A 103 3.43 -13.62 3.67
C GLY A 103 2.75 -14.11 4.95
N ASN A 104 2.97 -13.43 6.07
CA ASN A 104 2.39 -13.77 7.37
C ASN A 104 1.32 -12.74 7.77
N GLN A 105 0.16 -13.22 8.22
CA GLN A 105 -0.99 -12.39 8.60
C GLN A 105 -0.71 -11.46 9.79
N HIS A 106 0.19 -11.82 10.71
CA HIS A 106 0.57 -10.97 11.84
C HIS A 106 1.35 -9.69 11.44
N ARG A 107 1.76 -9.59 10.17
CA ARG A 107 2.48 -8.43 9.61
C ARG A 107 1.55 -7.39 9.00
N ALA A 108 0.24 -7.65 9.00
CA ALA A 108 -0.80 -6.75 8.52
C ALA A 108 -1.90 -6.60 9.60
N PRO A 109 -2.75 -5.57 9.51
CA PRO A 109 -3.90 -5.43 10.40
C PRO A 109 -4.81 -6.67 10.42
N PRO A 110 -5.54 -6.92 11.53
CA PRO A 110 -6.36 -8.10 11.69
C PRO A 110 -7.37 -8.27 10.55
N GLY A 111 -7.54 -9.50 10.07
CA GLY A 111 -8.44 -9.82 8.97
C GLY A 111 -7.95 -9.39 7.57
N TYR A 112 -6.79 -8.74 7.45
CA TYR A 112 -6.24 -8.39 6.14
C TYR A 112 -5.67 -9.63 5.42
N ARG A 113 -6.17 -9.89 4.21
CA ARG A 113 -5.70 -10.99 3.35
C ARG A 113 -5.42 -10.48 1.95
N PHE A 114 -4.16 -10.52 1.53
CA PHE A 114 -3.70 -9.89 0.29
C PHE A 114 -4.54 -10.28 -0.94
N HIS A 115 -4.73 -11.58 -1.18
CA HIS A 115 -5.47 -12.03 -2.37
C HIS A 115 -6.96 -11.67 -2.35
N GLU A 116 -7.60 -11.66 -1.17
CA GLU A 116 -8.99 -11.24 -1.03
C GLU A 116 -9.12 -9.73 -1.29
N GLN A 117 -8.18 -8.93 -0.79
CA GLN A 117 -8.15 -7.49 -0.98
C GLN A 117 -7.82 -7.10 -2.43
N LEU A 118 -6.96 -7.86 -3.09
CA LEU A 118 -6.70 -7.71 -4.52
C LEU A 118 -7.97 -7.99 -5.34
N ALA A 119 -8.71 -9.05 -5.01
CA ALA A 119 -9.97 -9.35 -5.69
C ALA A 119 -11.03 -8.25 -5.48
N LYS A 120 -11.12 -7.70 -4.26
CA LYS A 120 -11.99 -6.55 -3.95
C LYS A 120 -11.57 -5.30 -4.72
N LEU A 121 -10.26 -5.03 -4.80
CA LEU A 121 -9.71 -3.91 -5.58
C LEU A 121 -10.13 -4.02 -7.05
N THR A 122 -9.86 -5.16 -7.69
CA THR A 122 -10.22 -5.41 -9.08
C THR A 122 -11.72 -5.24 -9.32
N PHE A 123 -12.55 -5.79 -8.43
CA PHE A 123 -14.01 -5.68 -8.56
C PHE A 123 -14.49 -4.22 -8.44
N SER A 124 -13.95 -3.47 -7.48
CA SER A 124 -14.32 -2.06 -7.26
C SER A 124 -13.89 -1.19 -8.44
N LEU A 125 -12.65 -1.34 -8.92
CA LEU A 125 -12.13 -0.62 -10.09
C LEU A 125 -13.00 -0.86 -11.32
N HIS A 126 -13.32 -2.13 -11.59
CA HIS A 126 -14.16 -2.51 -12.72
C HIS A 126 -15.56 -1.93 -12.61
N THR A 127 -16.15 -1.98 -11.42
CA THR A 127 -17.47 -1.41 -11.15
C THR A 127 -17.47 0.10 -11.39
N ILE A 128 -16.47 0.82 -10.88
CA ILE A 128 -16.36 2.28 -11.08
C ILE A 128 -16.17 2.59 -12.56
N ARG A 129 -15.27 1.88 -13.24
CA ARG A 129 -15.01 2.08 -14.68
C ARG A 129 -16.27 1.88 -15.52
N ALA A 130 -16.97 0.78 -15.29
CA ALA A 130 -18.19 0.44 -16.03
C ALA A 130 -19.32 1.47 -15.83
N GLN A 131 -19.44 2.04 -14.63
CA GLN A 131 -20.50 2.99 -14.29
C GLN A 131 -20.16 4.44 -14.65
N GLN A 132 -18.92 4.88 -14.44
CA GLN A 132 -18.51 6.25 -14.70
C GLN A 132 -18.24 6.52 -16.19
N GLN A 133 -17.92 5.48 -16.97
CA GLN A 133 -17.59 5.58 -18.41
C GLN A 133 -16.49 6.60 -18.74
N ARG A 134 -15.68 6.99 -17.75
CA ARG A 134 -14.56 7.91 -17.87
C ARG A 134 -13.38 7.41 -17.07
N ASP A 135 -12.18 7.83 -17.45
CA ASP A 135 -10.98 7.50 -16.69
C ASP A 135 -11.05 8.20 -15.33
N PHE A 136 -10.49 7.54 -14.32
CA PHE A 136 -10.31 8.11 -12.99
C PHE A 136 -8.89 7.79 -12.53
N GLU A 137 -8.42 8.56 -11.56
CA GLU A 137 -7.13 8.34 -10.94
C GLU A 137 -7.33 8.16 -9.43
N ILE A 138 -6.51 7.29 -8.87
CA ILE A 138 -6.40 7.11 -7.41
C ILE A 138 -5.29 8.04 -6.94
N ASP A 139 -5.55 8.83 -5.89
CA ASP A 139 -4.57 9.80 -5.42
C ASP A 139 -3.28 9.13 -4.94
N ARG A 140 -3.41 8.12 -4.06
CA ARG A 140 -2.28 7.40 -3.45
C ARG A 140 -2.51 5.90 -3.37
N LEU A 141 -1.51 5.12 -3.78
CA LEU A 141 -1.37 3.69 -3.53
C LEU A 141 -0.19 3.48 -2.59
N HIS A 142 -0.44 3.03 -1.36
CA HIS A 142 0.61 2.73 -0.38
C HIS A 142 0.72 1.22 -0.19
N ILE A 143 1.92 0.69 -0.36
CA ILE A 143 2.22 -0.73 -0.33
C ILE A 143 3.23 -0.98 0.79
N PHE A 144 2.84 -1.73 1.80
CA PHE A 144 3.77 -2.30 2.78
C PHE A 144 4.13 -3.69 2.33
N ALA A 145 5.41 -3.95 2.09
CA ALA A 145 5.80 -5.21 1.48
C ALA A 145 6.94 -5.92 2.19
N GLN A 146 6.77 -7.23 2.34
CA GLN A 146 7.85 -8.13 2.71
C GLN A 146 8.69 -8.46 1.48
N MET A 147 10.02 -8.51 1.65
CA MET A 147 10.95 -8.76 0.54
C MET A 147 10.66 -10.07 -0.22
N PHE A 148 10.37 -11.15 0.51
CA PHE A 148 9.98 -12.43 -0.08
C PHE A 148 8.80 -12.30 -1.05
N MET A 149 7.81 -11.47 -0.71
CA MET A 149 6.59 -11.32 -1.52
C MET A 149 6.83 -10.48 -2.77
N ILE A 150 7.63 -9.41 -2.68
CA ILE A 150 7.97 -8.59 -3.85
C ILE A 150 8.87 -9.36 -4.82
N GLU A 151 9.86 -10.09 -4.31
CA GLU A 151 10.77 -10.92 -5.11
C GLU A 151 10.04 -12.13 -5.70
N GLY A 152 9.00 -12.62 -5.01
CA GLY A 152 8.04 -13.59 -5.49
C GLY A 152 7.00 -13.05 -6.49
N GLY A 153 7.08 -11.77 -6.90
CA GLY A 153 6.26 -11.18 -7.96
C GLY A 153 4.89 -10.65 -7.53
N GLN A 154 4.57 -10.59 -6.23
CA GLN A 154 3.27 -10.10 -5.78
C GLN A 154 3.08 -8.59 -6.01
N LEU A 155 4.16 -7.81 -6.00
CA LEU A 155 4.12 -6.40 -6.37
C LEU A 155 3.75 -6.21 -7.85
N HIS A 156 4.37 -6.97 -8.74
CA HIS A 156 4.01 -7.00 -10.16
C HIS A 156 2.53 -7.35 -10.36
N LYS A 157 2.04 -8.39 -9.66
CA LYS A 157 0.62 -8.78 -9.71
C LYS A 157 -0.33 -7.67 -9.23
N LEU A 158 0.04 -6.92 -8.20
CA LEU A 158 -0.76 -5.77 -7.74
C LEU A 158 -0.77 -4.65 -8.78
N LEU A 159 0.40 -4.25 -9.29
CA LEU A 159 0.53 -3.14 -10.23
C LEU A 159 -0.10 -3.42 -11.61
N THR A 160 -0.22 -4.69 -11.99
CA THR A 160 -0.90 -5.14 -13.21
C THR A 160 -2.43 -5.30 -13.04
N THR A 161 -2.99 -4.92 -11.89
CA THR A 161 -4.45 -4.92 -11.70
C THR A 161 -5.11 -4.03 -12.77
N PRO A 162 -6.08 -4.55 -13.54
CA PRO A 162 -6.77 -3.75 -14.55
C PRO A 162 -7.38 -2.48 -13.96
N GLU A 163 -7.34 -1.39 -14.72
CA GLU A 163 -7.91 -0.08 -14.36
C GLU A 163 -7.29 0.58 -13.11
N LEU A 164 -6.24 -0.01 -12.53
CA LEU A 164 -5.47 0.59 -11.44
C LEU A 164 -4.69 1.79 -11.98
N ARG A 165 -5.05 2.99 -11.52
CA ARG A 165 -4.47 4.26 -12.01
C ARG A 165 -4.03 5.19 -10.87
N PRO A 166 -3.04 4.80 -10.04
CA PRO A 166 -2.51 5.65 -8.98
C PRO A 166 -1.67 6.80 -9.56
N ARG A 167 -1.72 7.98 -8.93
CA ARG A 167 -0.84 9.11 -9.21
C ARG A 167 0.49 8.99 -8.49
N VAL A 168 0.45 8.54 -7.23
CA VAL A 168 1.62 8.30 -6.39
C VAL A 168 1.60 6.86 -5.89
N ILE A 169 2.71 6.16 -6.05
CA ILE A 169 2.93 4.81 -5.51
C ILE A 169 3.98 4.91 -4.41
N THR A 170 3.66 4.49 -3.20
CA THR A 170 4.63 4.37 -2.10
C THR A 170 4.85 2.89 -1.80
N LEU A 171 6.09 2.44 -1.81
CA LEU A 171 6.49 1.10 -1.38
C LEU A 171 7.35 1.23 -0.12
N THR A 172 6.88 0.70 1.00
CA THR A 172 7.62 0.67 2.27
C THR A 172 8.10 -0.73 2.57
N ILE A 173 9.41 -0.89 2.74
CA ILE A 173 10.03 -2.08 3.33
C ILE A 173 10.35 -1.73 4.78
N ARG A 174 9.58 -2.30 5.71
CA ARG A 174 9.76 -2.11 7.15
C ARG A 174 10.98 -2.85 7.67
N HIS A 175 11.48 -2.49 8.85
CA HIS A 175 12.58 -3.21 9.52
C HIS A 175 12.35 -4.73 9.55
N ALA A 176 11.16 -5.14 9.98
CA ALA A 176 10.81 -6.55 10.08
C ALA A 176 10.55 -7.22 8.72
N ASP A 177 10.50 -6.48 7.62
CA ASP A 177 10.12 -7.01 6.31
C ASP A 177 11.32 -7.30 5.39
N TRP A 178 12.54 -6.94 5.85
CA TRP A 178 13.79 -7.33 5.22
C TRP A 178 14.05 -8.83 5.35
N TRP A 179 14.82 -9.37 4.41
CA TRP A 179 15.26 -10.77 4.46
C TRP A 179 16.01 -11.09 5.75
N PHE A 180 15.53 -12.11 6.47
CA PHE A 180 16.18 -12.65 7.67
C PHE A 180 16.55 -11.58 8.72
N TRP A 181 15.72 -10.54 8.83
CA TRP A 181 15.91 -9.45 9.79
C TRP A 181 15.98 -9.97 11.24
N GLU A 182 15.30 -11.10 11.54
CA GLU A 182 15.34 -11.77 12.83
C GLU A 182 16.78 -12.14 13.22
N ASN A 183 17.60 -12.49 12.23
CA ASN A 183 19.00 -12.89 12.40
C ASN A 183 19.97 -11.72 12.25
N ASP A 184 19.48 -10.52 11.99
CA ASP A 184 20.27 -9.33 11.67
C ASP A 184 21.14 -9.44 10.41
N GLU A 185 20.69 -10.20 9.42
CA GLU A 185 21.38 -10.28 8.13
C GLU A 185 21.56 -8.88 7.49
N PRO A 186 22.61 -8.67 6.67
CA PRO A 186 22.82 -7.44 5.93
C PRO A 186 21.65 -7.09 5.02
N LEU A 187 21.32 -5.79 4.92
CA LEU A 187 20.28 -5.31 4.03
C LEU A 187 20.69 -5.51 2.57
N ARG A 188 19.77 -6.01 1.75
CA ARG A 188 19.98 -6.23 0.32
C ARG A 188 18.66 -6.28 -0.43
N PHE A 189 18.71 -6.16 -1.75
CA PHE A 189 17.65 -6.52 -2.69
C PHE A 189 18.23 -7.39 -3.79
N GLU A 190 17.49 -8.41 -4.20
CA GLU A 190 17.75 -9.06 -5.49
C GLU A 190 17.27 -8.15 -6.64
N GLY A 191 17.90 -8.23 -7.82
CA GLY A 191 17.57 -7.33 -8.93
C GLY A 191 16.43 -7.80 -9.85
N GLU A 192 16.06 -9.08 -9.77
CA GLU A 192 15.09 -9.69 -10.69
C GLU A 192 13.69 -9.08 -10.61
N TRP A 193 13.24 -8.70 -9.40
CA TRP A 193 11.90 -8.14 -9.22
C TRP A 193 11.77 -6.75 -9.86
N ILE A 194 12.85 -5.98 -9.94
CA ILE A 194 12.87 -4.67 -10.60
C ILE A 194 12.57 -4.82 -12.08
N LYS A 195 13.16 -5.83 -12.74
CA LYS A 195 12.84 -6.12 -14.14
C LYS A 195 11.37 -6.43 -14.35
N ARG A 196 10.78 -7.24 -13.47
CA ARG A 196 9.35 -7.62 -13.56
C ARG A 196 8.42 -6.45 -13.31
N VAL A 197 8.77 -5.57 -12.38
CA VAL A 197 7.97 -4.38 -12.06
C VAL A 197 8.15 -3.27 -13.10
N SER A 198 9.33 -3.17 -13.70
CA SER A 198 9.56 -2.27 -14.85
C SER A 198 8.69 -2.72 -16.02
N GLY A 199 7.81 -1.83 -16.50
CA GLY A 199 6.76 -2.12 -17.47
C GLY A 199 5.40 -2.44 -16.86
N SER A 200 5.32 -2.66 -15.54
CA SER A 200 4.05 -2.87 -14.81
C SER A 200 3.54 -1.62 -14.11
N VAL A 201 4.36 -0.57 -14.04
CA VAL A 201 3.98 0.70 -13.42
C VAL A 201 2.90 1.38 -14.28
N PRO A 202 1.71 1.69 -13.74
CA PRO A 202 0.64 2.35 -14.50
C PRO A 202 1.07 3.69 -15.10
N SER A 203 0.57 4.03 -16.28
CA SER A 203 0.86 5.30 -16.98
C SER A 203 0.42 6.56 -16.22
N SER A 204 -0.53 6.43 -15.29
CA SER A 204 -0.95 7.52 -14.40
C SER A 204 0.07 7.85 -13.30
N ALA A 205 1.01 6.94 -13.01
CA ALA A 205 1.98 7.15 -11.94
C ALA A 205 2.94 8.28 -12.33
N GLY A 206 2.85 9.40 -11.60
CA GLY A 206 3.76 10.54 -11.72
C GLY A 206 4.89 10.50 -10.69
N GLU A 207 4.79 9.64 -9.69
CA GLU A 207 5.79 9.51 -8.63
C GLU A 207 5.79 8.10 -8.03
N ILE A 208 6.98 7.54 -7.81
CA ILE A 208 7.18 6.33 -7.00
C ILE A 208 8.08 6.69 -5.82
N ARG A 209 7.67 6.35 -4.61
CA ARG A 209 8.45 6.52 -3.38
C ARG A 209 8.83 5.14 -2.86
N ILE A 210 10.11 4.91 -2.60
CA ILE A 210 10.57 3.70 -1.92
C ILE A 210 11.09 4.10 -0.54
N GLU A 211 10.36 3.70 0.50
CA GLU A 211 10.73 3.91 1.90
C GLU A 211 11.51 2.69 2.42
N LEU A 212 12.78 2.90 2.73
CA LEU A 212 13.68 1.91 3.31
C LEU A 212 13.78 2.13 4.81
N GLU A 213 12.99 1.40 5.59
CA GLU A 213 13.00 1.51 7.06
C GLU A 213 13.85 0.40 7.68
N SER A 214 14.79 0.80 8.53
CA SER A 214 15.51 -0.11 9.43
C SER A 214 15.84 0.62 10.73
N LEU A 215 16.75 0.07 11.51
CA LEU A 215 17.16 0.61 12.81
C LEU A 215 18.21 1.70 12.62
N GLU A 216 18.30 2.66 13.55
CA GLU A 216 19.34 3.72 13.54
C GLU A 216 20.76 3.11 13.51
N ARG A 217 20.97 1.95 14.17
CA ARG A 217 22.26 1.22 14.11
C ARG A 217 22.61 0.65 12.73
N LYS A 218 21.63 0.51 11.83
CA LYS A 218 21.80 0.07 10.44
C LYS A 218 21.78 1.22 9.43
N LYS A 219 21.80 2.49 9.87
CA LYS A 219 21.73 3.65 8.98
C LYS A 219 22.70 3.63 7.80
N SER A 220 23.95 3.19 8.02
CA SER A 220 24.96 3.13 6.95
C SER A 220 24.59 2.12 5.87
N GLN A 221 23.93 1.02 6.23
CA GLN A 221 23.41 0.06 5.26
C GLN A 221 22.22 0.64 4.49
N VAL A 222 21.29 1.31 5.19
CA VAL A 222 20.13 1.96 4.56
C VAL A 222 20.59 3.04 3.56
N ASP A 223 21.52 3.91 3.96
CA ASP A 223 22.07 4.98 3.12
C ASP A 223 22.78 4.41 1.89
N GLU A 224 23.57 3.35 2.06
CA GLU A 224 24.28 2.71 0.95
C GLU A 224 23.32 1.99 -0.02
N ILE A 225 22.29 1.30 0.47
CA ILE A 225 21.24 0.73 -0.38
C ILE A 225 20.49 1.83 -1.13
N ALA A 226 20.15 2.93 -0.47
CA ALA A 226 19.49 4.07 -1.11
C ALA A 226 20.38 4.71 -2.19
N ARG A 227 21.69 4.83 -1.95
CA ARG A 227 22.65 5.32 -2.94
C ARG A 227 22.69 4.41 -4.15
N GLN A 228 22.91 3.10 -3.96
CA GLN A 228 22.92 2.15 -5.07
C GLN A 228 21.59 2.12 -5.84
N MET A 229 20.46 2.28 -5.12
CA MET A 229 19.13 2.38 -5.73
C MET A 229 19.03 3.57 -6.68
N LYS A 230 19.49 4.75 -6.27
CA LYS A 230 19.53 5.94 -7.13
C LYS A 230 20.44 5.74 -8.34
N ASP A 231 21.54 5.00 -8.15
CA ASP A 231 22.55 4.81 -9.18
C ASP A 231 22.14 3.78 -10.23
N LYS A 232 21.40 2.74 -9.84
CA LYS A 232 21.14 1.55 -10.67
C LYS A 232 19.69 1.44 -11.15
N TRP A 233 18.71 1.90 -10.37
CA TRP A 233 17.31 1.59 -10.65
C TRP A 233 16.61 2.67 -11.46
N SER A 234 15.67 2.21 -12.28
CA SER A 234 14.68 3.03 -12.99
C SER A 234 13.40 2.21 -13.14
N PHE A 235 12.27 2.90 -13.33
CA PHE A 235 10.98 2.25 -13.52
C PHE A 235 10.35 2.72 -14.81
N ARG A 236 10.15 1.78 -15.75
CA ARG A 236 9.40 2.06 -16.98
C ARG A 236 7.91 1.93 -16.73
N ARG A 237 7.13 2.93 -17.13
CA ARG A 237 5.66 2.86 -17.11
C ARG A 237 5.14 2.06 -18.30
N THR A 238 3.86 1.70 -18.23
CA THR A 238 3.15 1.01 -19.31
C THR A 238 3.07 1.82 -20.61
N ASP A 239 3.21 3.14 -20.56
CA ASP A 239 3.27 4.02 -21.74
C ASP A 239 4.70 4.30 -22.25
N GLY A 240 5.71 3.66 -21.65
CA GLY A 240 7.12 3.75 -22.07
C GLY A 240 7.91 4.89 -21.41
N GLU A 241 7.26 5.84 -20.73
CA GLU A 241 7.96 6.87 -19.94
C GLU A 241 8.78 6.21 -18.82
N ILE A 242 9.97 6.74 -18.55
CA ILE A 242 10.89 6.18 -17.56
C ILE A 242 11.01 7.13 -16.37
N LEU A 243 10.88 6.57 -15.17
CA LEU A 243 11.11 7.28 -13.92
C LEU A 243 12.50 6.98 -13.40
N PHE A 244 13.24 8.05 -13.09
CA PHE A 244 14.55 7.99 -12.45
C PHE A 244 14.50 8.60 -11.06
N ALA A 245 15.47 8.24 -10.22
CA ALA A 245 15.58 8.82 -8.89
C ALA A 245 15.88 10.33 -8.98
N ALA A 246 15.16 11.10 -8.17
CA ALA A 246 15.24 12.55 -8.10
C ALA A 246 15.98 12.97 -6.82
N GLU A 247 15.34 12.74 -5.70
CA GLU A 247 15.77 13.19 -4.38
C GLU A 247 15.57 12.07 -3.37
N SER A 248 16.24 12.21 -2.24
CA SER A 248 16.09 11.33 -1.09
C SER A 248 15.84 12.15 0.16
N ALA A 249 14.90 11.72 0.99
CA ALA A 249 14.61 12.34 2.27
C ALA A 249 14.83 11.34 3.40
N VAL A 250 15.32 11.84 4.54
CA VAL A 250 15.51 11.04 5.75
C VAL A 250 14.42 11.40 6.75
N SER A 251 13.81 10.38 7.35
CA SER A 251 12.92 10.55 8.50
C SER A 251 13.27 9.54 9.60
N ARG A 252 12.77 9.80 10.80
CA ARG A 252 13.00 8.97 12.00
C ARG A 252 11.73 8.89 12.81
N TRP A 253 11.57 7.78 13.51
CA TRP A 253 10.54 7.66 14.53
C TRP A 253 10.94 6.65 15.60
N ARG A 254 10.24 6.73 16.74
CA ARG A 254 10.44 5.82 17.88
C ARG A 254 9.27 4.88 18.01
N GLY A 255 9.55 3.60 18.13
CA GLY A 255 8.55 2.58 18.37
C GLY A 255 8.95 1.64 19.49
N THR A 256 8.07 0.69 19.75
CA THR A 256 8.31 -0.37 20.72
C THR A 256 9.20 -1.46 20.14
N SER A 257 10.03 -2.06 20.99
CA SER A 257 10.75 -3.32 20.70
C SER A 257 9.90 -4.57 20.95
N ARG A 258 8.67 -4.40 21.42
CA ARG A 258 7.76 -5.50 21.77
C ARG A 258 6.83 -5.78 20.62
N TRP A 259 6.97 -6.96 20.02
CA TRP A 259 6.07 -7.45 18.99
C TRP A 259 5.52 -8.82 19.38
N GLY A 260 4.20 -8.90 19.55
CA GLY A 260 3.58 -10.11 20.09
C GLY A 260 4.11 -10.43 21.49
N GLN A 261 4.61 -11.64 21.69
CA GLN A 261 5.18 -12.13 22.96
C GLN A 261 6.71 -12.01 23.03
N GLN A 262 7.31 -11.18 22.17
CA GLN A 262 8.77 -11.04 22.07
C GLN A 262 9.20 -9.58 22.25
N ARG A 263 10.23 -9.38 23.07
CA ARG A 263 10.94 -8.10 23.21
C ARG A 263 12.30 -8.20 22.53
N TRP A 264 12.49 -7.46 21.44
CA TRP A 264 13.69 -7.48 20.60
C TRP A 264 14.83 -6.65 21.18
N VAL A 265 15.43 -7.15 22.26
CA VAL A 265 16.47 -6.44 23.05
C VAL A 265 17.71 -6.06 22.24
N ARG A 266 18.09 -6.83 21.21
CA ARG A 266 19.20 -6.46 20.31
C ARG A 266 18.97 -5.13 19.60
N ASP A 267 17.71 -4.82 19.30
CA ASP A 267 17.33 -3.70 18.45
C ASP A 267 17.06 -2.43 19.27
N GLU A 268 17.10 -2.53 20.60
CA GLU A 268 16.79 -1.44 21.53
C GLU A 268 17.90 -0.39 21.58
N THR A 269 17.50 0.88 21.59
CA THR A 269 18.38 2.02 21.94
C THR A 269 18.21 2.42 23.41
N SER A 270 17.06 2.09 23.98
CA SER A 270 16.75 2.12 25.41
C SER A 270 15.71 1.06 25.71
N GLU A 271 15.53 0.71 26.98
CA GLU A 271 14.63 -0.38 27.38
C GLU A 271 13.23 -0.25 26.74
N GLY A 272 12.86 -1.26 25.94
CA GLY A 272 11.57 -1.32 25.28
C GLY A 272 11.41 -0.44 24.04
N ILE A 273 12.45 0.29 23.62
CA ILE A 273 12.37 1.34 22.60
C ILE A 273 13.35 1.07 21.46
N ILE A 274 12.84 1.18 20.23
CA ILE A 274 13.60 1.13 18.99
C ILE A 274 13.56 2.51 18.32
N ASP A 275 14.73 3.01 17.92
CA ASP A 275 14.85 4.15 17.01
C ASP A 275 14.95 3.66 15.55
N TYR A 276 13.96 4.03 14.74
CA TYR A 276 13.91 3.72 13.31
C TYR A 276 14.52 4.84 12.47
N TYR A 277 15.24 4.43 11.44
CA TYR A 277 15.85 5.29 10.43
C TYR A 277 15.30 4.92 9.06
N ILE A 278 14.77 5.91 8.35
CA ILE A 278 14.09 5.71 7.07
C ILE A 278 14.69 6.61 6.02
N VAL A 279 15.10 6.03 4.90
CA VAL A 279 15.43 6.78 3.69
C VAL A 279 14.31 6.57 2.68
N THR A 280 13.72 7.66 2.22
CA THR A 280 12.74 7.66 1.12
C THR A 280 13.43 8.10 -0.16
N VAL A 281 13.52 7.21 -1.16
CA VAL A 281 14.01 7.56 -2.50
C VAL A 281 12.81 7.83 -3.40
N VAL A 282 12.79 9.00 -4.03
CA VAL A 282 11.66 9.43 -4.89
C VAL A 282 12.07 9.34 -6.35
N PHE A 283 11.26 8.63 -7.15
CA PHE A 283 11.41 8.49 -8.59
C PHE A 283 10.34 9.30 -9.32
N ARG A 284 10.75 10.03 -10.37
CA ARG A 284 9.85 10.86 -11.19
C ARG A 284 10.17 10.75 -12.68
N PRO A 285 9.22 11.05 -13.57
CA PRO A 285 9.44 11.02 -15.02
C PRO A 285 10.64 11.87 -15.45
N ASP A 286 11.44 11.39 -16.40
CA ASP A 286 12.64 12.10 -16.88
C ASP A 286 12.31 13.53 -17.36
N ALA A 287 11.17 13.72 -18.02
CA ALA A 287 10.71 15.05 -18.43
C ALA A 287 10.45 16.02 -17.25
N VAL A 288 10.10 15.51 -16.07
CA VAL A 288 9.98 16.32 -14.84
C VAL A 288 11.35 16.64 -14.28
N LEU A 289 12.27 15.68 -14.28
CA LEU A 289 13.64 15.85 -13.77
C LEU A 289 14.44 16.86 -14.60
N GLN A 290 14.38 16.76 -15.93
CA GLN A 290 15.02 17.70 -16.85
C GLN A 290 14.52 19.13 -16.63
N ARG A 291 13.19 19.32 -16.53
CA ARG A 291 12.59 20.64 -16.26
C ARG A 291 13.04 21.25 -14.93
N ARG A 292 13.20 20.41 -13.90
CA ARG A 292 13.65 20.82 -12.57
C ARG A 292 15.17 20.78 -12.40
N ARG A 293 15.93 20.42 -13.44
CA ARG A 293 17.39 20.30 -13.46
C ARG A 293 17.94 19.35 -12.37
N PHE A 294 17.22 18.26 -12.11
CA PHE A 294 17.76 17.17 -11.29
C PHE A 294 18.77 16.37 -12.09
N GLU A 295 19.89 16.03 -11.47
CA GLU A 295 20.87 15.12 -12.03
C GLU A 295 20.37 13.68 -11.95
N VAL A 296 20.55 12.93 -13.03
CA VAL A 296 20.20 11.52 -13.13
C VAL A 296 21.47 10.70 -13.32
N SER A 297 21.59 9.60 -12.60
CA SER A 297 22.72 8.67 -12.74
C SER A 297 22.88 8.20 -14.19
N ALA A 298 24.10 8.32 -14.72
CA ALA A 298 24.44 7.81 -16.04
C ALA A 298 24.26 6.28 -16.12
N THR A 299 24.59 5.56 -15.04
CA THR A 299 24.39 4.10 -14.95
C THR A 299 22.91 3.74 -14.99
N ALA A 300 22.05 4.47 -14.29
CA ALA A 300 20.61 4.23 -14.31
C ALA A 300 20.04 4.45 -15.72
N ARG A 301 20.53 5.48 -16.45
CA ARG A 301 20.16 5.72 -17.86
C ARG A 301 20.62 4.60 -18.78
N GLU A 302 21.87 4.18 -18.67
CA GLU A 302 22.40 3.06 -19.45
C GLU A 302 21.57 1.78 -19.24
N TYR A 303 21.23 1.47 -17.98
CA TYR A 303 20.42 0.30 -17.65
C TYR A 303 18.98 0.45 -18.19
N ALA A 304 18.40 1.65 -18.11
CA ALA A 304 17.07 1.93 -18.64
C ALA A 304 16.99 1.74 -20.17
N GLU A 305 18.03 2.14 -20.90
CA GLU A 305 18.15 1.98 -22.35
C GLU A 305 18.29 0.51 -22.75
N ARG A 306 19.15 -0.23 -22.04
CA ARG A 306 19.39 -1.66 -22.28
C ARG A 306 18.22 -2.55 -21.89
N SER A 307 17.29 -2.06 -21.07
CA SER A 307 16.02 -2.71 -20.72
C SER A 307 16.19 -4.20 -20.36
N MET A 308 15.75 -5.12 -21.24
CA MET A 308 15.78 -6.57 -21.02
C MET A 308 17.20 -7.19 -21.08
N MET A 309 18.21 -6.44 -21.55
CA MET A 309 19.61 -6.90 -21.65
C MET A 309 20.47 -6.54 -20.45
N VAL A 310 19.90 -5.91 -19.42
CA VAL A 310 20.57 -5.72 -18.13
C VAL A 310 20.51 -7.02 -17.38
N GLU A 311 21.61 -7.52 -16.82
CA GLU A 311 21.59 -8.73 -16.00
C GLU A 311 21.01 -8.44 -14.60
N SER A 312 20.32 -9.41 -14.00
CA SER A 312 19.62 -9.20 -12.72
C SER A 312 20.62 -8.86 -11.59
N ASP A 313 21.85 -9.36 -11.67
CA ASP A 313 22.93 -9.03 -10.74
C ASP A 313 23.35 -7.56 -10.80
N GLN A 314 23.23 -6.90 -11.96
CA GLN A 314 23.55 -5.47 -12.11
C GLN A 314 22.54 -4.58 -11.37
N LEU A 315 21.30 -5.07 -11.20
CA LEU A 315 20.24 -4.41 -10.46
C LEU A 315 20.22 -4.82 -8.98
N LYS A 316 21.08 -5.74 -8.55
CA LYS A 316 21.20 -6.14 -7.14
C LYS A 316 21.72 -4.96 -6.32
N LEU A 317 21.12 -4.76 -5.14
CA LEU A 317 21.59 -3.81 -4.13
C LEU A 317 22.11 -4.61 -2.95
N HIS A 318 23.41 -4.53 -2.69
CA HIS A 318 24.04 -5.21 -1.56
C HIS A 318 25.45 -4.66 -1.36
N ASN A 319 26.08 -5.03 -0.25
CA ASN A 319 27.51 -4.92 -0.09
C ASN A 319 28.06 -6.28 0.39
N PRO A 320 28.96 -6.93 -0.38
CA PRO A 320 29.49 -8.25 -0.04
C PRO A 320 30.39 -8.23 1.21
N GLU A 321 30.91 -7.08 1.61
CA GLU A 321 31.75 -6.92 2.82
C GLU A 321 30.92 -6.85 4.11
N TRP A 322 29.60 -6.66 4.00
CA TRP A 322 28.74 -6.68 5.18
C TRP A 322 28.55 -8.10 5.67
N SER A 323 28.76 -8.27 6.98
CA SER A 323 28.50 -9.51 7.69
C SER A 323 27.33 -9.34 8.66
N ARG A 324 26.71 -10.46 9.00
CA ARG A 324 25.72 -10.54 10.07
C ARG A 324 26.31 -10.01 11.37
N ILE A 325 25.58 -9.14 12.06
CA ILE A 325 25.93 -8.74 13.44
C ILE A 325 25.35 -9.79 14.38
N ALA A 326 26.20 -10.75 14.77
CA ALA A 326 25.78 -11.86 15.60
C ALA A 326 25.38 -11.40 17.02
N THR A 327 24.32 -12.00 17.55
CA THR A 327 23.93 -11.86 18.96
C THR A 327 23.33 -13.18 19.43
N ASP A 328 23.68 -13.60 20.64
CA ASP A 328 23.21 -14.89 21.19
C ASP A 328 21.76 -14.81 21.67
N THR A 329 21.28 -13.62 22.04
CA THR A 329 19.93 -13.41 22.57
C THR A 329 19.28 -12.20 21.88
N PRO A 330 18.76 -12.37 20.66
CA PRO A 330 18.18 -11.27 19.89
C PRO A 330 16.88 -10.73 20.49
N PHE A 331 16.14 -11.59 21.19
CA PHE A 331 14.90 -11.24 21.86
C PHE A 331 14.75 -12.00 23.17
N LEU A 332 13.92 -11.46 24.06
CA LEU A 332 13.39 -12.12 25.25
C LEU A 332 11.92 -12.48 25.02
N HIS A 333 11.48 -13.61 25.56
CA HIS A 333 10.06 -13.92 25.64
C HIS A 333 9.44 -13.18 26.83
N GLU A 334 8.37 -12.42 26.59
CA GLU A 334 7.61 -11.75 27.65
C GLU A 334 6.33 -12.54 27.94
N PRO A 335 5.98 -12.79 29.22
CA PRO A 335 4.73 -13.46 29.58
C PRO A 335 3.52 -12.58 29.22
N GLN A 336 2.43 -13.20 28.75
CA GLN A 336 1.18 -12.47 28.52
C GLN A 336 0.64 -11.91 29.84
N PRO A 337 0.12 -10.67 29.87
CA PRO A 337 -0.87 -10.33 30.87
C PRO A 337 -2.09 -11.23 30.63
N GLU A 338 -2.57 -11.91 31.67
CA GLU A 338 -3.76 -12.75 31.65
C GLU A 338 -4.97 -11.96 31.13
N LEU A 339 -5.25 -12.08 29.83
CA LEU A 339 -6.52 -11.69 29.25
C LEU A 339 -7.40 -12.94 29.24
N GLU A 340 -8.51 -12.87 29.97
CA GLU A 340 -9.51 -13.93 30.10
C GLU A 340 -9.81 -14.54 28.72
N SER A 341 -9.53 -15.83 28.59
CA SER A 341 -9.61 -16.56 27.34
C SER A 341 -11.06 -16.74 26.90
N GLU A 342 -11.50 -16.01 25.87
CA GLU A 342 -12.56 -16.51 25.00
C GLU A 342 -11.94 -17.52 24.04
N GLN A 343 -12.10 -18.80 24.38
CA GLN A 343 -11.72 -19.94 23.55
C GLN A 343 -12.66 -20.02 22.34
N GLU A 344 -12.23 -19.54 21.18
CA GLU A 344 -12.77 -20.05 19.91
C GLU A 344 -11.83 -21.15 19.39
N SER A 345 -12.34 -22.38 19.41
CA SER A 345 -11.65 -23.58 18.95
C SER A 345 -11.40 -23.55 17.45
N GLU A 346 -10.12 -23.46 17.05
CA GLU A 346 -9.68 -23.78 15.69
C GLU A 346 -9.85 -25.29 15.43
N GLN A 347 -10.86 -25.65 14.63
CA GLN A 347 -10.90 -26.96 13.99
C GLN A 347 -10.18 -26.88 12.64
N ASP A 348 -9.18 -27.75 12.55
CA ASP A 348 -8.34 -28.12 11.42
C ASP A 348 -9.13 -28.27 10.11
N ILE A 349 -8.89 -27.39 9.13
CA ILE A 349 -9.37 -27.54 7.75
C ILE A 349 -8.17 -27.56 6.81
N THR A 350 -7.75 -28.78 6.48
CA THR A 350 -6.91 -29.06 5.31
C THR A 350 -7.64 -28.63 4.01
N PRO A 351 -6.97 -27.94 3.07
CA PRO A 351 -7.63 -27.51 1.85
C PRO A 351 -7.73 -28.66 0.85
N ARG A 352 -8.96 -29.06 0.48
CA ARG A 352 -9.21 -29.80 -0.76
C ARG A 352 -9.26 -28.83 -1.95
N PRO A 353 -8.70 -29.20 -3.11
CA PRO A 353 -8.86 -28.44 -4.33
C PRO A 353 -10.29 -28.62 -4.86
N ASP A 354 -10.76 -27.63 -5.61
CA ASP A 354 -12.02 -27.57 -6.37
C ASP A 354 -13.23 -26.95 -5.67
N GLY A 355 -13.70 -25.82 -6.24
CA GLY A 355 -14.97 -25.17 -5.90
C GLY A 355 -14.96 -23.65 -5.70
N TRP A 356 -13.86 -22.95 -5.99
CA TRP A 356 -13.74 -21.49 -5.74
C TRP A 356 -14.68 -20.63 -6.60
N LEU A 357 -14.98 -21.07 -7.83
CA LEU A 357 -15.86 -20.33 -8.75
C LEU A 357 -17.33 -20.31 -8.31
N ASP A 358 -17.78 -21.30 -7.51
CA ASP A 358 -19.19 -21.42 -7.12
C ASP A 358 -19.53 -20.65 -5.83
N ARG A 359 -18.51 -20.24 -5.05
CA ARG A 359 -18.65 -19.33 -3.89
C ARG A 359 -18.70 -17.85 -4.30
N LEU A 360 -18.04 -17.48 -5.40
CA LEU A 360 -18.11 -16.12 -5.96
C LEU A 360 -19.53 -15.72 -6.42
N ARG A 361 -20.40 -16.69 -6.76
CA ARG A 361 -21.78 -16.42 -7.19
C ARG A 361 -22.76 -16.08 -6.06
N ARG A 362 -22.39 -16.26 -4.78
CA ARG A 362 -23.31 -16.05 -3.64
C ARG A 362 -22.89 -14.92 -2.68
N GLY A 363 -21.81 -14.21 -2.95
CA GLY A 363 -21.31 -13.13 -2.10
C GLY A 363 -22.09 -11.82 -2.27
N ARG A 364 -22.77 -11.36 -1.23
CA ARG A 364 -23.16 -9.94 -1.10
C ARG A 364 -21.87 -9.14 -0.87
N PHE A 365 -21.27 -8.63 -1.93
CA PHE A 365 -20.18 -7.66 -1.82
C PHE A 365 -20.78 -6.30 -1.44
N SER A 366 -20.45 -5.78 -0.25
CA SER A 366 -20.59 -4.35 0.02
C SER A 366 -19.40 -3.63 -0.61
N LEU A 367 -19.68 -2.54 -1.35
CA LEU A 367 -18.65 -1.63 -1.87
C LEU A 367 -17.89 -0.90 -0.74
N TRP A 368 -18.46 -0.91 0.46
CA TRP A 368 -17.94 -0.29 1.66
C TRP A 368 -17.77 -1.40 2.69
N GLY A 369 -16.55 -1.92 2.81
CA GLY A 369 -16.18 -2.69 3.99
C GLY A 369 -15.98 -1.70 5.13
N SER A 370 -16.94 -1.68 6.04
CA SER A 370 -16.77 -1.11 7.39
C SER A 370 -15.84 -2.00 8.22
#